data_AF-A0A538AAE6-F1
#
_entry.id   AF-A0A538AAE6-F1
#
_cell.length_a   1.000
_cell.length_b   1.000
_cell.length_c   1.000
_cell.angle_alpha   90.00
_cell.angle_beta   90.00
_cell.angle_gamma   90.00
#
_symmetry.space_group_name_H-M   'P 1'
#
loop_
_entity.id
_entity.type
_entity.pdbx_description
1 polymer ?
#
loop_
_entity_poly.entity_id
_entity_poly.type
_entity_poly.pdbx_seq_one_letter_code
_entity_poly.pdbx_strand_id
1 'polypeptide(L)'
;MAEIVTIEGQPYVRRSPWVSWLLIFPTLGVYYFVWFYKLHEEAKQYLQDETIRPGLMTFSQFIPIWNWVTIYRFAEHIGATQRRAGAEETVEPILGLVLAFVASLHVVYLQSEFNKAIEAALAAAVRGTPTPPSTPPAVPPPPPAR
;
A
#
# COMPACT_ATOMS: atom_id res chain seq x y z
N MET A 1 9.00 11.26 4.69
CA MET A 1 8.59 11.74 3.36
C MET A 1 7.50 10.83 2.84
N ALA A 2 6.43 11.40 2.30
CA ALA A 2 5.37 10.66 1.65
C ALA A 2 5.51 10.90 0.14
N GLU A 3 5.70 9.84 -0.63
CA GLU A 3 5.81 9.93 -2.09
C GLU A 3 4.45 9.60 -2.70
N ILE A 4 3.96 10.45 -3.59
CA ILE A 4 2.67 10.22 -4.25
C ILE A 4 2.96 9.44 -5.53
N VAL A 5 2.48 8.20 -5.59
CA VAL A 5 2.64 7.30 -6.75
C VAL A 5 1.26 7.12 -7.37
N THR A 6 1.12 7.41 -8.67
CA THR A 6 -0.16 7.25 -9.36
C THR A 6 -0.24 5.88 -10.01
N ILE A 7 -1.18 5.04 -9.57
CA ILE A 7 -1.49 3.75 -10.20
C ILE A 7 -2.87 3.87 -10.85
N GLU A 8 -2.97 3.59 -12.15
CA GLU A 8 -4.24 3.63 -12.91
C GLU A 8 -5.03 4.96 -12.77
N GLY A 9 -4.32 6.08 -12.61
CA GLY A 9 -4.93 7.41 -12.45
C GLY A 9 -5.37 7.76 -11.02
N GLN A 10 -5.15 6.88 -10.03
CA GLN A 10 -5.42 7.15 -8.61
C GLN A 10 -4.12 7.52 -7.87
N PRO A 11 -4.07 8.65 -7.13
CA PRO A 11 -2.90 9.04 -6.35
C PRO A 11 -2.79 8.19 -5.08
N TYR A 12 -1.74 7.38 -4.99
CA TYR A 12 -1.43 6.58 -3.81
C TYR A 12 -0.31 7.23 -2.98
N VAL A 13 -0.43 7.24 -1.66
CA VAL A 13 0.55 7.90 -0.77
C VAL A 13 1.46 6.85 -0.12
N ARG A 14 2.69 6.71 -0.65
CA ARG A 14 3.75 5.89 -0.04
C ARG A 14 4.13 6.50 1.31
N ARG A 15 3.87 5.80 2.41
CA ARG A 15 4.30 6.22 3.75
C ARG A 15 5.49 5.39 4.20
N SER A 16 6.43 6.04 4.90
CA SER A 16 7.53 5.32 5.57
C SER A 16 6.98 4.53 6.76
N PRO A 17 7.12 3.19 6.78
CA PRO A 17 6.61 2.34 7.86
C PRO A 17 7.14 2.73 9.23
N TRP A 18 8.44 3.07 9.29
CA TRP A 18 9.12 3.47 10.52
C TRP A 18 8.67 4.82 11.06
N VAL A 19 8.31 5.77 10.19
CA VAL A 19 7.78 7.07 10.62
C VAL A 19 6.39 6.92 11.23
N SER A 20 5.53 6.12 10.60
CA SER A 20 4.21 5.84 11.13
C SER A 20 4.27 5.09 12.46
N TRP A 21 5.19 4.14 12.61
CA TRP A 21 5.42 3.43 13.87
C TRP A 21 5.99 4.35 14.98
N LEU A 22 6.99 5.18 14.66
CA LEU A 22 7.59 6.09 15.63
C LEU A 22 6.58 7.11 16.17
N LEU A 23 5.63 7.56 15.35
CA LEU A 23 4.58 8.50 15.75
C LEU A 23 3.56 7.93 16.75
N ILE A 24 3.49 6.60 16.92
CA ILE A 24 2.58 5.96 17.87
C ILE A 24 3.00 6.26 19.32
N PHE A 25 4.30 6.27 19.62
CA PHE A 25 4.83 6.48 20.97
C PHE A 25 4.60 7.89 21.54
N PRO A 26 5.00 8.99 20.85
CA PRO A 26 4.82 10.34 21.37
C PRO A 26 3.34 10.78 21.38
N THR A 27 2.47 10.11 20.61
CA THR A 27 1.03 10.41 20.58
C THR A 27 0.21 9.58 21.56
N LEU A 28 0.87 8.84 22.48
CA LEU A 28 0.21 7.95 23.45
C LEU A 28 -0.78 6.99 22.78
N GLY A 29 -0.45 6.50 21.57
CA GLY A 29 -1.30 5.58 20.82
C GLY A 29 -2.45 6.23 20.03
N VAL A 30 -2.69 7.55 20.12
CA VAL A 30 -3.77 8.20 19.35
C VAL A 30 -3.51 8.10 17.84
N TYR A 31 -2.25 8.25 17.42
CA TYR A 31 -1.89 8.14 16.00
C TYR A 31 -2.12 6.74 15.44
N TYR A 32 -2.09 5.69 16.28
CA TYR A 32 -2.35 4.33 15.84
C TYR A 32 -3.75 4.21 15.22
N PHE A 33 -4.77 4.82 15.82
CA PHE A 33 -6.12 4.81 15.25
C PHE A 33 -6.21 5.56 13.92
N VAL A 34 -5.52 6.70 13.80
CA VAL A 34 -5.47 7.48 12.54
C VAL A 34 -4.77 6.69 11.44
N TRP A 35 -3.66 6.04 11.78
CA TRP A 35 -2.94 5.16 10.87
C TRP A 35 -3.83 3.98 10.43
N PHE A 36 -4.48 3.32 11.38
CA PHE A 36 -5.35 2.16 11.14
C PHE A 36 -6.52 2.50 10.20
N TYR A 37 -7.16 3.66 10.43
CA TYR A 37 -8.22 4.16 9.57
C TYR A 37 -7.74 4.40 8.14
N LYS A 38 -6.64 5.15 7.99
CA LYS A 38 -6.11 5.50 6.66
C LYS A 38 -5.65 4.28 5.88
N LEU A 39 -5.06 3.30 6.55
CA LEU A 39 -4.57 2.08 5.91
C LEU A 39 -5.74 1.24 5.34
N HIS A 40 -6.86 1.15 6.06
CA HIS A 40 -8.05 0.48 5.58
C HIS A 40 -8.77 1.26 4.46
N GLU A 41 -8.75 2.59 4.51
CA GLU A 41 -9.32 3.42 3.44
C GLU A 41 -8.52 3.29 2.14
N GLU A 42 -7.19 3.24 2.24
CA GLU A 42 -6.30 2.97 1.12
C GLU A 42 -6.51 1.55 0.54
N ALA A 43 -6.62 0.54 1.41
CA ALA A 43 -6.94 -0.82 0.97
C ALA A 43 -8.31 -0.90 0.29
N LYS A 44 -9.33 -0.20 0.83
CA LYS A 44 -10.65 -0.10 0.21
C LYS A 44 -10.58 0.51 -1.19
N GLN A 45 -9.86 1.62 -1.34
CA GLN A 45 -9.70 2.31 -2.63
C GLN A 45 -9.02 1.41 -3.66
N TYR A 46 -7.97 0.68 -3.26
CA TYR A 46 -7.23 -0.20 -4.15
C TYR A 46 -8.02 -1.46 -4.54
N LEU A 47 -8.68 -2.11 -3.57
CA LEU A 47 -9.46 -3.33 -3.85
C LEU A 47 -10.81 -3.06 -4.51
N GLN A 48 -11.26 -1.80 -4.51
CA GLN A 48 -12.61 -1.35 -4.84
C GLN A 48 -13.70 -2.16 -4.12
N ASP A 49 -13.40 -2.58 -2.90
CA ASP A 49 -14.28 -3.47 -2.13
C ASP A 49 -15.10 -2.68 -1.11
N GLU A 50 -16.40 -2.51 -1.37
CA GLU A 50 -17.32 -1.79 -0.48
C GLU A 50 -17.58 -2.51 0.85
N THR A 51 -17.19 -3.79 0.97
CA THR A 51 -17.31 -4.53 2.24
C THR A 51 -16.30 -4.05 3.28
N ILE A 52 -15.20 -3.42 2.84
CA ILE A 52 -14.21 -2.80 3.72
C ILE A 52 -14.80 -1.48 4.23
N ARG A 53 -15.09 -1.42 5.53
CA ARG A 53 -15.62 -0.23 6.23
C ARG A 53 -14.56 0.31 7.20
N PRO A 54 -13.69 1.25 6.76
CA PRO A 54 -12.55 1.74 7.54
C PRO A 54 -12.95 2.29 8.92
N GLY A 55 -14.10 2.98 9.00
CA GLY A 55 -14.62 3.50 10.26
C GLY A 55 -15.01 2.41 11.26
N LEU A 56 -15.68 1.34 10.80
CA LEU A 56 -16.07 0.20 11.64
C LEU A 56 -14.86 -0.63 12.10
N MET A 57 -13.87 -0.80 11.24
CA MET A 57 -12.61 -1.48 11.57
C MET A 57 -11.74 -0.66 12.51
N THR A 58 -11.79 0.67 12.45
CA THR A 58 -11.10 1.51 13.43
C THR A 58 -11.81 1.47 14.78
N PHE A 59 -13.15 1.51 14.79
CA PHE A 59 -13.92 1.38 16.01
C PHE A 59 -13.76 0.01 16.69
N SER A 60 -13.46 -1.02 15.91
CA SER A 60 -13.23 -2.34 16.47
C SER A 60 -11.94 -2.48 17.27
N GLN A 61 -11.01 -1.52 17.18
CA GLN A 61 -9.83 -1.48 18.03
C GLN A 61 -10.17 -1.34 19.52
N PHE A 62 -11.34 -0.82 19.86
CA PHE A 62 -11.81 -0.75 21.25
C PHE A 62 -12.24 -2.11 21.81
N ILE A 63 -12.39 -3.14 20.95
CA ILE A 63 -12.75 -4.50 21.34
C ILE A 63 -11.52 -5.41 21.08
N PRO A 64 -10.82 -5.89 22.13
CA PRO A 64 -9.55 -6.61 21.96
C PRO A 64 -9.61 -7.83 21.04
N ILE A 65 -10.69 -8.62 21.13
CA ILE A 65 -10.85 -9.82 20.29
C ILE A 65 -11.10 -9.43 18.83
N TRP A 66 -11.92 -8.40 18.59
CA TRP A 66 -12.24 -7.96 17.23
C TRP A 66 -11.04 -7.27 16.57
N ASN A 67 -10.23 -6.56 17.33
CA ASN A 67 -8.95 -6.02 16.87
C ASN A 67 -8.10 -7.11 16.19
N TRP A 68 -7.90 -8.25 16.84
CA TRP A 68 -7.12 -9.36 16.30
C TRP A 68 -7.69 -9.91 14.99
N VAL A 69 -9.01 -10.11 14.94
CA VAL A 69 -9.70 -10.55 13.71
C VAL A 69 -9.48 -9.53 12.59
N THR A 70 -9.49 -8.23 12.90
CA THR A 70 -9.30 -7.18 11.90
C THR A 70 -7.88 -7.17 11.34
N ILE A 71 -6.87 -7.34 12.20
CA ILE A 71 -5.45 -7.45 11.76
C ILE A 71 -5.27 -8.67 10.84
N TYR A 72 -5.82 -9.82 11.23
CA TYR A 72 -5.71 -11.04 10.45
C TYR A 72 -6.38 -10.90 9.08
N ARG A 73 -7.64 -10.44 9.04
CA ARG A 73 -8.37 -10.21 7.79
C ARG A 73 -7.69 -9.16 6.93
N PHE A 74 -7.04 -8.16 7.53
CA PHE A 74 -6.32 -7.15 6.78
C PHE A 74 -5.10 -7.75 6.07
N ALA A 75 -4.32 -8.60 6.73
CA ALA A 75 -3.22 -9.32 6.10
C ALA A 75 -3.70 -10.20 4.93
N GLU A 76 -4.86 -10.86 5.05
CA GLU A 76 -5.46 -11.61 3.94
C GLU A 76 -5.83 -10.71 2.74
N HIS A 77 -6.36 -9.50 3.00
CA HIS A 77 -6.63 -8.53 1.92
C HIS A 77 -5.35 -8.05 1.24
N ILE A 78 -4.26 -7.86 1.99
CA ILE A 78 -2.94 -7.57 1.39
C ILE A 78 -2.50 -8.73 0.50
N GLY A 79 -2.70 -9.98 0.93
CA GLY A 79 -2.34 -11.16 0.13
C GLY A 79 -3.15 -11.20 -1.17
N ALA A 80 -4.45 -10.90 -1.09
CA ALA A 80 -5.30 -10.74 -2.25
C ALA A 80 -4.84 -9.59 -3.18
N THR A 81 -4.34 -8.50 -2.60
CA THR A 81 -3.78 -7.34 -3.32
C THR A 81 -2.50 -7.73 -4.06
N GLN A 82 -1.58 -8.44 -3.39
CA GLN A 82 -0.34 -8.96 -3.98
C GLN A 82 -0.65 -9.91 -5.14
N ARG A 83 -1.58 -10.86 -4.94
CA ARG A 83 -2.02 -11.79 -6.00
C ARG A 83 -2.61 -11.06 -7.20
N ARG A 84 -3.47 -10.06 -6.99
CA ARG A 84 -4.05 -9.24 -8.09
C ARG A 84 -2.99 -8.42 -8.81
N ALA A 85 -1.99 -7.93 -8.11
CA ALA A 85 -0.86 -7.18 -8.67
C ALA A 85 0.18 -8.07 -9.39
N GLY A 86 0.04 -9.40 -9.33
CA GLY A 86 1.04 -10.34 -9.85
C GLY A 86 2.33 -10.42 -9.03
N ALA A 87 2.29 -9.96 -7.78
CA ALA A 87 3.36 -10.18 -6.80
C ALA A 87 3.23 -11.57 -6.16
N GLU A 88 4.37 -12.13 -5.75
CA GLU A 88 4.40 -13.31 -4.89
C GLU A 88 3.77 -12.97 -3.53
N GLU A 89 2.84 -13.80 -3.07
CA GLU A 89 2.20 -13.62 -1.77
C GLU A 89 3.23 -13.87 -0.66
N THR A 90 3.71 -12.78 -0.07
CA THR A 90 4.75 -12.79 0.96
C THR A 90 4.20 -12.33 2.32
N VAL A 91 2.95 -11.84 2.34
CA VAL A 91 2.26 -11.51 3.58
C VAL A 91 1.80 -12.79 4.29
N GLU A 92 2.15 -12.88 5.57
CA GLU A 92 1.78 -13.97 6.46
C GLU A 92 0.89 -13.40 7.59
N PRO A 93 -0.42 -13.71 7.60
CA PRO A 93 -1.35 -13.16 8.58
C PRO A 93 -1.00 -13.44 10.04
N ILE A 94 -0.47 -14.64 10.30
CA ILE A 94 -0.07 -15.07 11.65
C ILE A 94 1.15 -14.26 12.11
N LEU A 95 2.12 -14.01 11.23
CA LEU A 95 3.27 -13.17 11.53
C LEU A 95 2.84 -11.73 11.87
N GLY A 96 1.88 -11.19 11.11
CA GLY A 96 1.26 -9.90 11.42
C GLY A 96 0.62 -9.87 12.81
N LEU A 97 -0.06 -10.94 13.21
CA LEU A 97 -0.66 -11.04 14.55
C LEU A 97 0.40 -11.12 15.66
N VAL A 98 1.44 -11.94 15.47
CA VAL A 98 2.53 -12.07 16.46
C VAL A 98 3.26 -10.73 16.63
N LEU A 99 3.55 -10.04 15.53
CA LEU A 99 4.19 -8.72 15.56
C LEU A 99 3.29 -7.65 16.18
N ALA A 100 1.97 -7.85 16.26
CA ALA A 100 1.09 -6.92 16.96
C ALA A 100 1.36 -6.91 18.48
N PHE A 101 1.80 -8.04 19.05
CA PHE A 101 2.20 -8.14 20.45
C PHE A 101 3.62 -7.63 20.71
N VAL A 102 4.48 -7.64 19.70
CA VAL A 102 5.86 -7.16 19.81
C VAL A 102 5.90 -5.68 19.42
N ALA A 103 5.65 -4.80 20.39
CA ALA A 103 5.74 -3.35 20.23
C ALA A 103 4.98 -2.78 19.02
N SER A 104 3.86 -3.39 18.64
CA SER A 104 3.07 -3.00 17.46
C SER A 104 3.88 -3.01 16.14
N LEU A 105 4.84 -3.93 16.00
CA LEU A 105 5.64 -4.09 14.78
C LEU A 105 4.80 -4.54 13.57
N HIS A 106 3.57 -5.01 13.79
CA HIS A 106 2.62 -5.29 12.71
C HIS A 106 2.37 -4.09 11.82
N VAL A 107 2.47 -2.88 12.37
CA VAL A 107 2.39 -1.61 11.63
C VAL A 107 3.46 -1.53 10.55
N VAL A 108 4.71 -1.86 10.91
CA VAL A 108 5.84 -1.81 9.99
C VAL A 108 5.72 -2.91 8.95
N TYR A 109 5.40 -4.12 9.41
CA TYR A 109 5.29 -5.31 8.56
C TYR A 109 4.18 -5.16 7.50
N LEU A 110 2.94 -4.90 7.93
CA LEU A 110 1.79 -4.79 7.03
C LEU A 110 1.97 -3.64 6.03
N GLN A 111 2.52 -2.50 6.46
CA GLN A 111 2.79 -1.39 5.57
C GLN A 111 3.90 -1.71 4.56
N SER A 112 4.91 -2.50 4.93
CA SER A 112 5.94 -2.95 4.00
C SER A 112 5.39 -3.92 2.94
N GLU A 113 4.55 -4.88 3.33
CA GLU A 113 3.93 -5.84 2.41
C GLU A 113 2.95 -5.15 1.45
N PHE A 114 2.21 -4.16 1.94
CA PHE A 114 1.33 -3.36 1.10
C PHE A 114 2.10 -2.53 0.07
N ASN A 115 3.22 -1.91 0.47
CA ASN A 115 4.08 -1.19 -0.46
C ASN A 115 4.62 -2.10 -1.58
N LYS A 116 5.04 -3.33 -1.27
CA LYS A 116 5.46 -4.29 -2.31
C LYS A 116 4.35 -4.61 -3.30
N ALA A 117 3.11 -4.76 -2.80
CA ALA A 117 1.96 -5.01 -3.66
C ALA A 117 1.73 -3.87 -4.67
N ILE A 118 1.88 -2.63 -4.21
CA ILE A 118 1.77 -1.41 -5.00
C ILE A 118 2.91 -1.27 -6.01
N GLU A 119 4.14 -1.58 -5.61
CA GLU A 119 5.31 -1.57 -6.51
C GLU A 119 5.15 -2.60 -7.63
N ALA A 120 4.66 -3.80 -7.31
CA ALA A 120 4.37 -4.82 -8.32
C ALA A 120 3.26 -4.39 -9.28
N ALA A 121 2.19 -3.76 -8.75
CA ALA A 121 1.10 -3.23 -9.56
C ALA A 121 1.58 -2.12 -10.51
N LEU A 122 2.43 -1.20 -10.02
CA LEU A 122 3.06 -0.17 -10.85
C LEU A 122 3.94 -0.79 -11.94
N ALA A 123 4.76 -1.79 -11.59
CA ALA A 123 5.61 -2.49 -12.55
C ALA A 123 4.80 -3.28 -13.59
N ALA A 124 3.62 -3.80 -13.22
CA ALA A 124 2.69 -4.42 -14.16
C ALA A 124 2.05 -3.38 -15.09
N ALA A 125 1.63 -2.22 -14.57
CA ALA A 125 1.07 -1.13 -15.36
C ALA A 125 2.05 -0.58 -16.42
N VAL A 126 3.33 -0.41 -16.04
CA VAL A 126 4.40 0.01 -16.97
C VAL A 126 4.68 -1.06 -18.04
N ARG A 127 4.55 -2.35 -17.71
CA ARG A 127 4.67 -3.44 -18.70
C ARG A 127 3.46 -3.52 -19.64
N GLY A 128 2.28 -3.09 -19.19
CA GLY A 128 1.04 -3.06 -19.98
C GLY A 128 0.90 -1.83 -20.89
N THR A 129 1.67 -0.77 -20.68
CA THR A 129 1.71 0.36 -21.63
C THR A 129 2.40 -0.06 -22.93
N PRO A 130 1.77 0.09 -24.10
CA PRO A 130 2.44 -0.10 -25.38
C PRO A 130 3.66 0.82 -25.42
N THR A 131 4.83 0.26 -25.73
CA THR A 131 6.03 1.03 -26.03
C THR A 131 5.65 2.13 -27.03
N PRO A 132 5.92 3.43 -26.75
CA PRO A 132 5.83 4.43 -27.79
C PRO A 132 6.73 3.95 -28.94
N PRO A 133 6.29 4.01 -30.21
CA PRO A 133 7.16 3.66 -31.31
C PRO A 133 8.43 4.49 -31.18
N SER A 134 9.58 3.82 -31.14
CA SER A 134 10.89 4.47 -31.15
C SER A 134 10.91 5.47 -32.29
N THR A 135 10.86 6.77 -31.98
CA THR A 135 11.02 7.83 -32.97
C THR A 135 12.30 7.53 -33.75
N PRO A 136 12.24 7.32 -35.07
CA PRO A 136 13.43 7.13 -35.89
C PRO A 136 14.40 8.30 -35.64
N PRO A 137 15.73 8.06 -35.65
CA PRO A 137 16.71 9.12 -35.44
C PRO A 137 16.40 10.28 -36.36
N ALA A 138 16.25 11.48 -35.80
CA ALA A 138 15.93 12.69 -36.54
C ALA A 138 16.96 12.86 -37.67
N VAL A 139 16.49 12.78 -38.92
CA VAL A 139 17.30 13.10 -40.10
C VAL A 139 17.76 14.57 -39.94
N PRO A 140 19.07 14.86 -39.93
CA PRO A 140 19.56 16.22 -39.80
C PRO A 140 19.07 17.07 -40.99
N PRO A 141 18.70 18.35 -40.76
CA PRO A 141 18.15 19.19 -41.81
C PRO A 141 19.17 19.43 -42.93
N PRO A 142 18.71 19.51 -44.21
CA PRO A 142 19.60 19.71 -45.34
C PRO A 142 20.34 21.05 -45.26
N PRO A 143 21.60 21.13 -45.71
CA PRO A 143 22.42 22.33 -45.62
C PRO A 143 21.83 23.47 -46.47
N PRO A 144 21.96 24.74 -46.02
CA PRO A 144 21.41 25.89 -46.72
C PRO A 144 22.08 26.08 -48.09
N ALA A 145 21.25 26.25 -49.13
CA ALA A 145 21.71 26.61 -50.46
C ALA A 145 22.36 28.00 -50.45
N ARG A 146 23.57 28.09 -51.04
CA ARG A 146 24.28 29.34 -51.29
C ARG A 146 23.70 30.08 -52.48
#